data_AF-A0A7W6R2H4-F1
#
_entry.id   AF-A0A7W6R2H4-F1
#
_cell.length_a   1.000
_cell.length_b   1.000
_cell.length_c   1.000
_cell.angle_alpha   90.00
_cell.angle_beta   90.00
_cell.angle_gamma   90.00
#
_symmetry.space_group_name_H-M   'P 1'
#
loop_
_entity.id
_entity.type
_entity.pdbx_description
1 polymer ?
#
loop_
_entity_poly.entity_id
_entity_poly.type
_entity_poly.pdbx_seq_one_letter_code
_entity_poly.pdbx_strand_id
1 'polypeptide(L)'
;MEFYTYIWRDASGVPFYVGKGKGKRAHNTTNRSKEFKCVHANGGCSVEIVDWFMHESQAHAREVELIELYGRREMGGLLVNKTDGGEGAGGAARSAETRAKMSAAQRGKPKSEEHRSRISEAKKNVSDVTRAKLSDAHTGRVIGIDVRLKMRLARSGKKHSLETIAKIGAGRMGKRHTDDAREKVGIAGRKKKPTGDFKGISFKPLRNKWVASLKCGGEQRFLGSFQTPEQAARAYDKAAFEAWGFDCHLNFPEDFAREDAA
;
A
#
# COMPACT_ATOMS: atom_id res chain seq x y z
N MET A 1 11.18 22.53 -17.55
CA MET A 1 9.91 23.19 -17.17
C MET A 1 10.21 24.67 -17.14
N GLU A 2 9.49 25.46 -17.93
CA GLU A 2 9.77 26.89 -18.05
C GLU A 2 8.96 27.68 -17.01
N PHE A 3 9.63 28.59 -16.33
CA PHE A 3 9.06 29.56 -15.40
C PHE A 3 9.07 30.93 -16.05
N TYR A 4 8.18 31.82 -15.65
CA TYR A 4 8.14 33.17 -16.19
C TYR A 4 7.68 34.18 -15.16
N THR A 5 8.03 35.46 -15.38
CA THR A 5 7.41 36.61 -14.72
C THR A 5 6.35 37.23 -15.62
N TYR A 6 5.32 37.80 -15.02
CA TYR A 6 4.25 38.47 -15.74
C TYR A 6 3.81 39.73 -15.01
N ILE A 7 3.36 40.71 -15.78
CA ILE A 7 2.83 41.98 -15.29
C ILE A 7 1.38 42.09 -15.73
N TRP A 8 0.51 42.44 -14.80
CA TRP A 8 -0.85 42.87 -15.07
C TRP A 8 -0.91 44.38 -15.12
N ARG A 9 -1.54 44.88 -16.18
CA ARG A 9 -1.74 46.31 -16.46
C ARG A 9 -3.24 46.61 -16.46
N ASP A 10 -3.60 47.79 -15.99
CA ASP A 10 -4.99 48.25 -16.00
C ASP A 10 -5.42 48.71 -17.41
N ALA A 11 -6.65 49.23 -17.55
CA ALA A 11 -7.17 49.74 -18.81
C ALA A 11 -6.34 50.90 -19.41
N SER A 12 -5.57 51.60 -18.57
CA SER A 12 -4.68 52.70 -18.98
C SER A 12 -3.26 52.23 -19.30
N GLY A 13 -2.98 50.92 -19.21
CA GLY A 13 -1.66 50.33 -19.44
C GLY A 13 -0.71 50.44 -18.24
N VAL A 14 -1.18 50.93 -17.09
CA VAL A 14 -0.36 51.11 -15.89
C VAL A 14 -0.20 49.77 -15.16
N PRO A 15 1.04 49.34 -14.84
CA PRO A 15 1.28 48.16 -14.02
C PRO A 15 0.58 48.27 -12.66
N PHE A 16 -0.22 47.28 -12.30
CA PHE A 16 -0.82 47.21 -10.97
C PHE A 16 -0.52 45.91 -10.25
N TYR A 17 -0.01 44.88 -10.93
CA TYR A 17 0.38 43.64 -10.26
C TYR A 17 1.52 42.93 -11.00
N VAL A 18 2.47 42.40 -10.25
CA VAL A 18 3.59 41.59 -10.75
C VAL A 18 3.49 40.19 -10.14
N GLY A 19 3.79 39.14 -10.90
CA GLY A 19 3.95 37.83 -10.31
C GLY A 19 4.81 36.86 -11.11
N LYS A 20 5.19 35.75 -10.48
CA LYS A 20 5.80 34.60 -11.17
C LYS A 20 4.84 33.44 -11.38
N GLY A 21 5.12 32.61 -12.38
CA GLY A 21 4.26 31.49 -12.74
C GLY A 21 4.90 30.45 -13.65
N LYS A 22 4.10 29.42 -13.93
CA LYS A 22 4.35 28.42 -14.97
C LYS A 22 3.00 28.01 -15.57
N GLY A 23 2.98 27.55 -16.83
CA GLY A 23 1.76 27.15 -17.52
C GLY A 23 0.71 28.28 -17.56
N LYS A 24 -0.52 28.02 -17.10
CA LYS A 24 -1.65 28.98 -17.14
C LYS A 24 -1.74 29.93 -15.93
N ARG A 25 -0.70 30.03 -15.09
CA ARG A 25 -0.74 30.80 -13.83
C ARG A 25 -1.01 32.30 -14.04
N ALA A 26 -0.42 32.92 -15.06
CA ALA A 26 -0.64 34.33 -15.39
C ALA A 26 -2.14 34.66 -15.56
N HIS A 27 -2.88 33.78 -16.25
CA HIS A 27 -4.29 33.97 -16.58
C HIS A 27 -5.28 33.50 -15.50
N ASN A 28 -4.80 32.94 -14.38
CA ASN A 28 -5.68 32.53 -13.29
C ASN A 28 -5.90 33.69 -12.30
N THR A 29 -7.15 34.13 -12.20
CA THR A 29 -7.60 35.25 -11.35
C THR A 29 -8.41 34.82 -10.12
N THR A 30 -8.69 33.51 -9.97
CA THR A 30 -9.59 32.96 -8.93
C THR A 30 -9.06 33.22 -7.51
N ASN A 31 -7.78 32.92 -7.28
CA ASN A 31 -7.11 33.01 -5.97
C ASN A 31 -6.22 34.26 -5.87
N ARG A 32 -6.80 35.42 -6.15
CA ARG A 32 -6.13 36.74 -6.02
C ARG A 32 -6.68 37.54 -4.85
N SER A 33 -5.91 38.52 -4.39
CA SER A 33 -6.28 39.43 -3.29
C SER A 33 -7.52 40.25 -3.65
N LYS A 34 -8.17 40.85 -2.63
CA LYS A 34 -9.35 41.70 -2.81
C LYS A 34 -9.02 42.92 -3.68
N GLU A 35 -7.85 43.52 -3.47
CA GLU A 35 -7.37 44.69 -4.19
C GLU A 35 -7.11 44.39 -5.67
N PHE A 36 -6.52 43.23 -5.97
CA PHE A 36 -6.36 42.77 -7.35
C PHE A 36 -7.73 42.61 -8.03
N LYS A 37 -8.67 41.95 -7.35
CA LYS A 37 -10.02 41.73 -7.89
C LYS A 37 -10.78 43.03 -8.13
N CYS A 38 -10.57 44.03 -7.28
CA CYS A 38 -11.14 45.36 -7.45
C CYS A 38 -10.66 46.02 -8.76
N VAL A 39 -9.34 46.06 -9.00
CA VAL A 39 -8.78 46.62 -10.24
C VAL A 39 -9.23 45.83 -11.47
N HIS A 40 -9.18 44.49 -11.38
CA HIS A 40 -9.59 43.61 -12.48
C HIS A 40 -11.09 43.73 -12.82
N ALA A 41 -11.95 44.06 -11.85
CA ALA A 41 -13.38 44.25 -12.07
C ALA A 41 -13.71 45.50 -12.89
N ASN A 42 -12.81 46.49 -12.94
CA ASN A 42 -12.98 47.70 -13.76
C ASN A 42 -12.87 47.41 -15.27
N GLY A 43 -12.46 46.21 -15.66
CA GLY A 43 -12.32 45.81 -17.06
C GLY A 43 -11.06 46.38 -17.72
N GLY A 44 -10.83 46.00 -18.98
CA GLY A 44 -9.69 46.48 -19.79
C GLY A 44 -8.30 46.04 -19.32
N CYS A 45 -8.21 45.18 -18.29
CA CYS A 45 -6.93 44.71 -17.78
C CYS A 45 -6.27 43.72 -18.75
N SER A 46 -4.96 43.84 -18.92
CA SER A 46 -4.16 42.95 -19.75
C SER A 46 -3.03 42.31 -18.93
N VAL A 47 -2.57 41.14 -19.37
CA VAL A 47 -1.43 40.45 -18.78
C VAL A 47 -0.36 40.21 -19.82
N GLU A 48 0.86 40.57 -19.48
CA GLU A 48 2.05 40.47 -20.33
C GLU A 48 3.06 39.55 -19.65
N ILE A 49 3.59 38.58 -20.38
CA ILE A 49 4.71 37.75 -19.91
C ILE A 49 5.99 38.52 -20.24
N VAL A 50 6.80 38.82 -19.21
CA VAL A 50 7.95 39.70 -19.35
C VAL A 50 9.21 38.91 -19.67
N ASP A 51 9.54 37.95 -18.82
CA ASP A 51 10.78 37.19 -18.92
C ASP A 51 10.53 35.70 -18.69
N TRP A 52 11.28 34.86 -19.42
CA TRP A 52 11.26 33.40 -19.29
C TRP A 52 12.54 32.89 -18.65
N PHE A 53 12.40 31.89 -17.79
CA PHE A 53 13.48 31.35 -16.96
C PHE A 53 13.45 29.83 -16.92
N MET A 54 14.64 29.24 -16.86
CA MET A 54 14.79 27.80 -16.67
C MET A 54 14.51 27.38 -15.23
N HIS A 55 14.83 28.22 -14.25
CA HIS A 55 14.69 27.94 -12.83
C HIS A 55 13.70 28.88 -12.14
N GLU A 56 12.92 28.33 -11.20
CA GLU A 56 11.96 29.10 -10.41
C GLU A 56 12.62 30.22 -9.59
N SER A 57 13.82 29.98 -9.08
CA SER A 57 14.60 30.96 -8.32
C SER A 57 14.91 32.21 -9.14
N GLN A 58 15.16 32.07 -10.45
CA GLN A 58 15.44 33.19 -11.35
C GLN A 58 14.16 34.00 -11.62
N ALA A 59 13.04 33.32 -11.92
CA ALA A 59 11.75 33.98 -12.06
C ALA A 59 11.32 34.70 -10.76
N HIS A 60 11.75 34.17 -9.62
CA HIS A 60 11.50 34.78 -8.33
C HIS A 60 12.37 36.00 -8.04
N ALA A 61 13.66 35.94 -8.33
CA ALA A 61 14.55 37.11 -8.24
C ALA A 61 14.02 38.25 -9.12
N ARG A 62 13.61 37.93 -10.35
CA ARG A 62 13.02 38.92 -11.26
C ARG A 62 11.69 39.50 -10.78
N GLU A 63 10.86 38.68 -10.14
CA GLU A 63 9.61 39.15 -9.52
C GLU A 63 9.89 40.19 -8.42
N VAL A 64 10.89 39.95 -7.57
CA VAL A 64 11.32 40.90 -6.52
C VAL A 64 11.82 42.20 -7.15
N GLU A 65 12.71 42.13 -8.13
CA GLU A 65 13.25 43.31 -8.85
C GLU A 65 12.13 44.16 -9.48
N LEU A 66 11.14 43.52 -10.11
CA LEU A 66 10.01 44.24 -10.72
C LEU A 66 9.10 44.86 -9.67
N ILE A 67 8.91 44.22 -8.52
CA ILE A 67 8.12 44.78 -7.41
C ILE A 67 8.82 45.99 -6.81
N GLU A 68 10.13 45.93 -6.64
CA GLU A 68 10.96 47.05 -6.18
C GLU A 68 10.92 48.20 -7.18
N LEU A 69 11.03 47.92 -8.47
CA LEU A 69 11.02 48.91 -9.55
C LEU A 69 9.70 49.71 -9.62
N TYR A 70 8.54 49.03 -9.58
CA TYR A 70 7.24 49.71 -9.69
C TYR A 70 6.69 50.19 -8.34
N GLY A 71 7.22 49.65 -7.24
CA GLY A 71 6.82 49.93 -5.86
C GLY A 71 5.42 49.42 -5.51
N ARG A 72 5.20 49.10 -4.22
CA ARG A 72 3.88 48.73 -3.69
C ARG A 72 3.06 49.96 -3.31
N ARG A 73 1.74 49.93 -3.52
CA ARG A 73 0.82 51.04 -3.17
C ARG A 73 0.89 51.46 -1.71
N GLU A 74 1.10 50.52 -0.80
CA GLU A 74 1.25 50.81 0.64
C GLU A 74 2.51 51.65 0.93
N MET A 75 3.52 51.59 0.06
CA MET A 75 4.76 52.37 0.11
C MET A 75 4.77 53.52 -0.92
N GLY A 76 3.59 53.90 -1.48
CA GLY A 76 3.46 54.96 -2.47
C GLY A 76 3.73 54.56 -3.93
N GLY A 77 3.92 53.28 -4.21
CA GLY A 77 4.11 52.75 -5.58
C GLY A 77 2.81 52.34 -6.29
N LEU A 78 2.94 51.62 -7.40
CA LEU A 78 1.81 51.31 -8.30
C LEU A 78 1.10 49.99 -7.97
N LEU A 79 1.83 49.03 -7.40
CA LEU A 79 1.40 47.63 -7.34
C LEU A 79 0.49 47.32 -6.15
N VAL A 80 -0.51 46.46 -6.38
CA VAL A 80 -1.40 45.88 -5.35
C VAL A 80 -0.84 44.59 -4.73
N ASN A 81 0.41 44.25 -5.03
CA ASN A 81 1.14 43.16 -4.40
C ASN A 81 1.17 43.35 -2.88
N LYS A 82 0.96 42.27 -2.13
CA LYS A 82 0.91 42.30 -0.65
C LYS A 82 2.25 42.03 0.02
N THR A 83 3.20 41.47 -0.69
CA THR A 83 4.56 41.19 -0.22
C THR A 83 5.55 41.74 -1.25
N ASP A 84 6.79 41.99 -0.84
CA ASP A 84 7.87 42.51 -1.71
C ASP A 84 8.37 41.48 -2.75
N GLY A 85 7.68 40.34 -2.89
CA GLY A 85 8.31 39.11 -3.40
C GLY A 85 9.10 38.43 -2.28
N GLY A 86 9.66 37.25 -2.50
CA GLY A 86 10.29 36.46 -1.41
C GLY A 86 9.31 35.60 -0.59
N GLU A 87 8.19 36.18 -0.16
CA GLU A 87 7.27 35.55 0.81
C GLU A 87 6.11 34.80 0.14
N GLY A 88 6.43 33.82 -0.70
CA GLY A 88 5.41 32.98 -1.31
C GLY A 88 4.82 31.97 -0.32
N ALA A 89 3.50 31.87 -0.22
CA ALA A 89 2.82 30.70 0.35
C ALA A 89 3.04 29.40 -0.45
N GLY A 90 3.87 29.44 -1.50
CA GLY A 90 4.36 28.28 -2.22
C GLY A 90 5.31 27.47 -1.33
N GLY A 91 4.73 26.62 -0.48
CA GLY A 91 5.49 25.77 0.45
C GLY A 91 5.44 26.21 1.91
N ALA A 92 4.50 27.09 2.32
CA ALA A 92 4.31 27.44 3.73
C ALA A 92 3.98 26.18 4.56
N ALA A 93 5.02 25.53 5.06
CA ALA A 93 4.92 24.44 6.01
C ALA A 93 4.38 25.05 7.31
N ARG A 94 3.09 24.84 7.56
CA ARG A 94 2.46 25.27 8.81
C ARG A 94 3.34 24.82 9.98
N SER A 95 3.56 25.71 10.94
CA SER A 95 4.41 25.41 12.10
C SER A 95 4.03 24.08 12.73
N ALA A 96 5.01 23.39 13.30
CA ALA A 96 4.77 22.10 13.95
C ALA A 96 3.64 22.21 14.99
N GLU A 97 3.60 23.34 15.71
CA GLU A 97 2.56 23.67 16.68
C GLU A 97 1.17 23.83 16.03
N THR A 98 1.06 24.54 14.91
CA THR A 98 -0.21 24.70 14.18
C THR A 98 -0.71 23.37 13.64
N ARG A 99 0.20 22.53 13.13
CA ARG A 99 -0.13 21.17 12.67
C ARG A 99 -0.60 20.29 13.82
N ALA A 100 0.02 20.40 14.99
CA ALA A 100 -0.38 19.67 16.19
C ALA A 100 -1.78 20.08 16.68
N LYS A 101 -2.07 21.39 16.74
CA LYS A 101 -3.40 21.92 17.13
C LYS A 101 -4.51 21.43 16.19
N MET A 102 -4.28 21.48 14.88
CA MET A 102 -5.25 20.96 13.91
C MET A 102 -5.43 19.45 14.00
N SER A 103 -4.33 18.69 14.18
CA SER A 103 -4.38 17.24 14.37
C SER A 103 -5.18 16.89 15.63
N ALA A 104 -4.91 17.54 16.75
CA ALA A 104 -5.62 17.33 18.02
C ALA A 104 -7.13 17.60 17.88
N ALA A 105 -7.52 18.68 17.18
CA ALA A 105 -8.91 19.04 16.97
C ALA A 105 -9.71 18.05 16.09
N GLN A 106 -9.02 17.28 15.24
CA GLN A 106 -9.61 16.31 14.31
C GLN A 106 -9.52 14.86 14.81
N ARG A 107 -8.60 14.58 15.73
CA ARG A 107 -8.36 13.23 16.23
C ARG A 107 -9.57 12.74 17.02
N GLY A 108 -10.05 11.54 16.67
CA GLY A 108 -11.16 10.89 17.36
C GLY A 108 -12.57 11.28 16.91
N LYS A 109 -12.72 12.22 15.97
CA LYS A 109 -14.03 12.54 15.38
C LYS A 109 -14.34 11.56 14.24
N PRO A 110 -15.28 10.62 14.42
CA PRO A 110 -15.65 9.73 13.33
C PRO A 110 -16.30 10.54 12.21
N LYS A 111 -15.93 10.23 10.97
CA LYS A 111 -16.63 10.76 9.79
C LYS A 111 -18.09 10.32 9.84
N SER A 112 -18.99 11.18 9.34
CA SER A 112 -20.42 10.86 9.24
C SER A 112 -20.62 9.55 8.49
N GLU A 113 -21.68 8.83 8.85
CA GLU A 113 -22.03 7.55 8.23
C GLU A 113 -22.22 7.70 6.71
N GLU A 114 -22.88 8.76 6.28
CA GLU A 114 -23.07 9.10 4.87
C GLU A 114 -21.73 9.31 4.13
N HIS A 115 -20.78 10.04 4.73
CA HIS A 115 -19.46 10.26 4.14
C HIS A 115 -18.63 8.98 4.10
N ARG A 116 -18.78 8.10 5.09
CA ARG A 116 -18.14 6.77 5.09
C ARG A 116 -18.72 5.87 4.00
N SER A 117 -20.04 5.91 3.80
CA SER A 117 -20.71 5.17 2.73
C SER A 117 -20.23 5.62 1.35
N ARG A 118 -20.21 6.94 1.10
CA ARG A 118 -19.74 7.51 -0.17
C ARG A 118 -18.30 7.13 -0.52
N ILE A 119 -17.40 7.14 0.47
CA ILE A 119 -16.01 6.68 0.29
C ILE A 119 -15.96 5.17 0.01
N SER A 120 -16.77 4.39 0.71
CA SER A 120 -16.85 2.94 0.53
C SER A 120 -17.31 2.60 -0.89
N GLU A 121 -18.41 3.20 -1.36
CA GLU A 121 -18.95 3.02 -2.71
C GLU A 121 -17.95 3.41 -3.79
N ALA A 122 -17.32 4.58 -3.66
CA ALA A 122 -16.31 5.04 -4.61
C ALA A 122 -15.09 4.10 -4.69
N LYS A 123 -14.78 3.37 -3.61
CA LYS A 123 -13.65 2.43 -3.54
C LYS A 123 -14.02 0.98 -3.84
N LYS A 124 -15.30 0.64 -3.95
CA LYS A 124 -15.76 -0.75 -4.09
C LYS A 124 -15.47 -1.31 -5.49
N ASN A 125 -15.46 -0.44 -6.51
CA ASN A 125 -15.35 -0.82 -7.91
C ASN A 125 -14.01 -0.39 -8.53
N VAL A 126 -12.90 -0.86 -7.96
CA VAL A 126 -11.57 -0.66 -8.55
C VAL A 126 -11.47 -1.48 -9.83
N SER A 127 -11.15 -0.81 -10.95
CA SER A 127 -10.99 -1.46 -12.26
C SER A 127 -9.91 -2.54 -12.22
N ASP A 128 -10.05 -3.58 -13.05
CA ASP A 128 -9.10 -4.69 -13.07
C ASP A 128 -7.68 -4.24 -13.44
N VAL A 129 -7.55 -3.23 -14.31
CA VAL A 129 -6.27 -2.59 -14.65
C VAL A 129 -5.63 -1.94 -13.42
N THR A 130 -6.42 -1.26 -12.58
CA THR A 130 -5.91 -0.61 -11.37
C THR A 130 -5.54 -1.65 -10.31
N ARG A 131 -6.32 -2.75 -10.22
CA ARG A 131 -6.03 -3.87 -9.33
C ARG A 131 -4.74 -4.58 -9.73
N ALA A 132 -4.52 -4.80 -11.02
CA ALA A 132 -3.29 -5.38 -11.54
C ALA A 132 -2.07 -4.52 -11.19
N LYS A 133 -2.12 -3.21 -11.49
CA LYS A 133 -1.04 -2.26 -11.13
C LYS A 133 -0.72 -2.26 -9.64
N LEU A 134 -1.75 -2.30 -8.78
CA LEU A 134 -1.57 -2.40 -7.34
C LEU A 134 -0.96 -3.74 -6.94
N SER A 135 -1.39 -4.84 -7.54
CA SER A 135 -0.80 -6.16 -7.32
C SER A 135 0.68 -6.14 -7.68
N ASP A 136 1.02 -5.72 -8.90
CA ASP A 136 2.40 -5.68 -9.41
C ASP A 136 3.33 -4.85 -8.52
N ALA A 137 2.86 -3.70 -8.02
CA ALA A 137 3.62 -2.86 -7.10
C ALA A 137 3.93 -3.52 -5.74
N HIS A 138 3.16 -4.54 -5.33
CA HIS A 138 3.34 -5.25 -4.07
C HIS A 138 3.92 -6.66 -4.26
N THR A 139 3.79 -7.25 -5.45
CA THR A 139 4.37 -8.55 -5.79
C THR A 139 5.88 -8.51 -5.60
N GLY A 140 6.43 -9.49 -4.88
CA GLY A 140 7.87 -9.58 -4.62
C GLY A 140 8.40 -8.63 -3.54
N ARG A 141 7.59 -7.73 -2.99
CA ARG A 141 8.02 -6.84 -1.90
C ARG A 141 8.29 -7.63 -0.62
N VAL A 142 9.57 -7.76 -0.25
CA VAL A 142 9.97 -8.41 0.99
C VAL A 142 9.90 -7.41 2.15
N ILE A 143 9.03 -7.69 3.12
CA ILE A 143 8.98 -6.92 4.37
C ILE A 143 10.16 -7.34 5.24
N GLY A 144 10.99 -6.35 5.62
CA GLY A 144 12.14 -6.51 6.52
C GLY A 144 11.76 -7.13 7.87
N ILE A 145 12.73 -7.80 8.49
CA ILE A 145 12.48 -8.69 9.63
C ILE A 145 11.89 -7.92 10.84
N ASP A 146 12.41 -6.72 11.13
CA ASP A 146 11.97 -5.89 12.25
C ASP A 146 10.52 -5.43 12.10
N VAL A 147 10.15 -5.01 10.89
CA VAL A 147 8.77 -4.60 10.58
C VAL A 147 7.83 -5.79 10.74
N ARG A 148 8.25 -6.97 10.28
CA ARG A 148 7.48 -8.21 10.40
C ARG A 148 7.30 -8.62 11.85
N LEU A 149 8.34 -8.52 12.68
CA LEU A 149 8.29 -8.81 14.11
C LEU A 149 7.37 -7.83 14.84
N LYS A 150 7.47 -6.53 14.55
CA LYS A 150 6.59 -5.51 15.12
C LYS A 150 5.12 -5.75 14.79
N MET A 151 4.83 -6.11 13.53
CA MET A 151 3.47 -6.49 13.12
C MET A 151 2.96 -7.75 13.84
N ARG A 152 3.82 -8.76 14.03
CA ARG A 152 3.48 -9.99 14.76
C ARG A 152 3.18 -9.69 16.23
N LEU A 153 4.04 -8.95 16.91
CA LEU A 153 3.86 -8.56 18.32
C LEU A 153 2.55 -7.79 18.52
N ALA A 154 2.25 -6.84 17.63
CA ALA A 154 1.02 -6.05 17.70
C ALA A 154 -0.28 -6.87 17.51
N ARG A 155 -0.19 -8.07 16.91
CA ARG A 155 -1.31 -9.00 16.68
C ARG A 155 -1.38 -10.11 17.73
N SER A 156 -0.27 -10.39 18.42
CA SER A 156 -0.23 -11.42 19.45
C SER A 156 -1.27 -11.15 20.53
N GLY A 157 -2.01 -12.19 20.94
CA GLY A 157 -3.05 -12.10 21.98
C GLY A 157 -4.40 -11.49 21.55
N LYS A 158 -4.50 -10.86 20.37
CA LYS A 158 -5.77 -10.30 19.90
C LYS A 158 -6.65 -11.40 19.32
N LYS A 159 -7.79 -11.65 19.95
CA LYS A 159 -8.83 -12.56 19.44
C LYS A 159 -9.90 -11.79 18.67
N HIS A 160 -10.42 -12.39 17.61
CA HIS A 160 -11.58 -11.85 16.89
C HIS A 160 -12.84 -11.97 17.76
N SER A 161 -13.80 -11.05 17.57
CA SER A 161 -15.13 -11.18 18.18
C SER A 161 -15.87 -12.39 17.63
N LEU A 162 -16.81 -12.93 18.40
CA LEU A 162 -17.65 -14.05 17.97
C LEU A 162 -18.38 -13.75 16.66
N GLU A 163 -18.91 -12.53 16.52
CA GLU A 163 -19.56 -12.07 15.30
C GLU A 163 -18.61 -12.06 14.09
N THR A 164 -17.36 -11.63 14.29
CA THR A 164 -16.34 -11.63 13.22
C THR A 164 -15.98 -13.05 12.83
N ILE A 165 -15.84 -13.96 13.80
CA ILE A 165 -15.57 -15.38 13.54
C ILE A 165 -16.71 -16.00 12.73
N ALA A 166 -17.97 -15.70 13.10
CA ALA A 166 -19.14 -16.18 12.38
C ALA A 166 -19.16 -15.68 10.92
N LYS A 167 -18.88 -14.39 10.68
CA LYS A 167 -18.79 -13.83 9.31
C LYS A 167 -17.69 -14.48 8.48
N ILE A 168 -16.51 -14.70 9.06
CA ILE A 168 -15.41 -15.41 8.40
C ILE A 168 -15.82 -16.84 8.06
N GLY A 169 -16.48 -17.54 9.00
CA GLY A 169 -17.00 -18.88 8.80
C GLY A 169 -18.02 -18.96 7.67
N ALA A 170 -19.04 -18.09 7.70
CA ALA A 170 -20.07 -18.01 6.66
C ALA A 170 -19.46 -17.73 5.27
N GLY A 171 -18.49 -16.82 5.18
CA GLY A 171 -17.80 -16.51 3.92
C GLY A 171 -16.94 -17.64 3.34
N ARG A 172 -16.59 -18.65 4.16
CA ARG A 172 -15.86 -19.86 3.75
C ARG A 172 -16.77 -21.07 3.52
N MET A 173 -17.97 -21.07 4.09
CA MET A 173 -18.91 -22.18 3.96
C MET A 173 -19.22 -22.45 2.48
N GLY A 174 -19.18 -23.72 2.08
CA GLY A 174 -19.45 -24.16 0.70
C GLY A 174 -18.32 -23.92 -0.31
N LYS A 175 -17.27 -23.14 0.03
CA LYS A 175 -16.14 -22.92 -0.87
C LYS A 175 -15.17 -24.09 -0.79
N ARG A 176 -15.18 -24.95 -1.82
CA ARG A 176 -14.14 -25.97 -2.04
C ARG A 176 -12.97 -25.34 -2.79
N HIS A 177 -11.75 -25.77 -2.46
CA HIS A 177 -10.59 -25.46 -3.29
C HIS A 177 -10.79 -26.02 -4.70
N THR A 178 -10.21 -25.35 -5.70
CA THR A 178 -10.13 -25.90 -7.05
C THR A 178 -9.29 -27.18 -7.05
N ASP A 179 -9.50 -28.06 -8.02
CA ASP A 179 -8.76 -29.32 -8.10
C ASP A 179 -7.23 -29.10 -8.21
N ASP A 180 -6.80 -28.13 -9.02
CA ASP A 180 -5.40 -27.69 -9.12
C ASP A 180 -4.83 -27.21 -7.77
N ALA A 181 -5.59 -26.40 -7.02
CA ALA A 181 -5.14 -25.95 -5.70
C ALA A 181 -5.06 -27.11 -4.70
N ARG A 182 -6.00 -28.07 -4.77
CA ARG A 182 -6.00 -29.27 -3.92
C ARG A 182 -4.80 -30.17 -4.24
N GLU A 183 -4.47 -30.31 -5.52
CA GLU A 183 -3.30 -31.06 -5.98
C GLU A 183 -1.99 -30.42 -5.49
N LYS A 184 -1.83 -29.11 -5.68
CA LYS A 184 -0.66 -28.36 -5.17
C LYS A 184 -0.47 -28.50 -3.66
N VAL A 185 -1.55 -28.40 -2.89
CA VAL A 185 -1.52 -28.65 -1.44
C VAL A 185 -1.17 -30.10 -1.14
N GLY A 186 -1.69 -31.05 -1.92
CA GLY A 186 -1.35 -32.47 -1.84
C GLY A 186 0.14 -32.71 -2.01
N ILE A 187 0.73 -32.24 -3.12
CA ILE A 187 2.16 -32.36 -3.42
C ILE A 187 3.01 -31.75 -2.31
N ALA A 188 2.69 -30.53 -1.86
CA ALA A 188 3.38 -29.88 -0.75
C ALA A 188 3.29 -30.72 0.55
N GLY A 189 2.13 -31.31 0.83
CA GLY A 189 1.91 -32.19 1.97
C GLY A 189 2.76 -33.46 1.92
N ARG A 190 2.91 -34.08 0.74
CA ARG A 190 3.72 -35.30 0.51
C ARG A 190 5.21 -35.06 0.77
N LYS A 191 5.72 -33.87 0.44
CA LYS A 191 7.14 -33.48 0.65
C LYS A 191 7.43 -32.87 2.02
N LYS A 192 6.40 -32.48 2.78
CA LYS A 192 6.56 -31.85 4.09
C LYS A 192 7.26 -32.79 5.09
N LYS A 193 8.28 -32.28 5.79
CA LYS A 193 8.92 -32.98 6.92
C LYS A 193 7.92 -33.25 8.06
N PRO A 194 8.09 -34.33 8.83
CA PRO A 194 7.24 -34.61 9.97
C PRO A 194 7.39 -33.54 11.05
N THR A 195 6.31 -33.31 11.80
CA THR A 195 6.32 -32.44 12.98
C THR A 195 6.66 -33.19 14.27
N GLY A 196 6.59 -34.51 14.25
CA GLY A 196 7.11 -35.40 15.30
C GLY A 196 8.20 -36.30 14.72
N ASP A 197 8.45 -37.44 15.38
CA ASP A 197 9.57 -38.32 15.04
C ASP A 197 9.42 -38.93 13.64
N PHE A 198 8.20 -39.37 13.28
CA PHE A 198 7.93 -40.03 12.00
C PHE A 198 6.67 -39.48 11.31
N LYS A 199 6.75 -39.39 9.98
CA LYS A 199 5.67 -38.93 9.11
C LYS A 199 4.58 -39.98 8.99
N GLY A 200 3.33 -39.53 9.11
CA GLY A 200 2.15 -40.39 8.97
C GLY A 200 1.87 -41.31 10.15
N ILE A 201 2.68 -41.19 11.21
CA ILE A 201 2.61 -42.03 12.40
C ILE A 201 1.89 -41.28 13.53
N SER A 202 1.01 -41.98 14.24
CA SER A 202 0.28 -41.43 15.37
C SER A 202 0.15 -42.47 16.48
N PHE A 203 0.56 -42.11 17.69
CA PHE A 203 0.40 -42.95 18.86
C PHE A 203 -1.06 -42.94 19.34
N LYS A 204 -1.57 -44.12 19.72
CA LYS A 204 -2.90 -44.29 20.30
C LYS A 204 -2.76 -44.78 21.75
N PRO A 205 -2.81 -43.86 22.74
CA PRO A 205 -2.56 -44.19 24.15
C PRO A 205 -3.46 -45.29 24.69
N LEU A 206 -4.76 -45.25 24.35
CA LEU A 206 -5.75 -46.23 24.83
C LEU A 206 -5.46 -47.67 24.39
N ARG A 207 -4.72 -47.86 23.30
CA ARG A 207 -4.39 -49.20 22.77
C ARG A 207 -2.90 -49.51 22.89
N ASN A 208 -2.11 -48.57 23.40
CA ASN A 208 -0.65 -48.60 23.40
C ASN A 208 -0.05 -49.06 22.06
N LYS A 209 -0.57 -48.52 20.95
CA LYS A 209 -0.16 -48.90 19.58
C LYS A 209 0.15 -47.68 18.73
N TRP A 210 1.11 -47.85 17.83
CA TRP A 210 1.48 -46.88 16.81
C TRP A 210 0.70 -47.14 15.54
N VAL A 211 -0.03 -46.15 15.05
CA VAL A 211 -0.85 -46.28 13.83
C VAL A 211 -0.16 -45.57 12.69
N ALA A 212 -0.01 -46.27 11.56
CA ALA A 212 0.44 -45.69 10.31
C ALA A 212 -0.76 -45.38 9.41
N SER A 213 -0.78 -44.18 8.82
CA SER A 213 -1.79 -43.81 7.83
C SER A 213 -1.22 -42.92 6.73
N LEU A 214 -1.68 -43.14 5.50
CA LEU A 214 -1.28 -42.39 4.32
C LEU A 214 -2.47 -41.66 3.73
N LYS A 215 -2.31 -40.38 3.42
CA LYS A 215 -3.35 -39.60 2.73
C LYS A 215 -3.03 -39.48 1.24
N CYS A 216 -3.79 -40.16 0.40
CA CYS A 216 -3.65 -40.12 -1.05
C CYS A 216 -4.99 -39.75 -1.70
N GLY A 217 -4.99 -38.87 -2.71
CA GLY A 217 -6.23 -38.47 -3.39
C GLY A 217 -7.27 -37.74 -2.53
N GLY A 218 -6.93 -37.33 -1.30
CA GLY A 218 -7.87 -36.76 -0.34
C GLY A 218 -8.43 -37.77 0.67
N GLU A 219 -8.24 -39.06 0.44
CA GLU A 219 -8.66 -40.15 1.32
C GLU A 219 -7.53 -40.59 2.24
N GLN A 220 -7.88 -40.99 3.47
CA GLN A 220 -6.93 -41.51 4.45
C GLN A 220 -6.98 -43.04 4.43
N ARG A 221 -5.86 -43.66 4.06
CA ARG A 221 -5.66 -45.11 4.10
C ARG A 221 -5.00 -45.49 5.41
N PHE A 222 -5.62 -46.39 6.16
CA PHE A 222 -5.03 -47.03 7.34
C PHE A 222 -4.08 -48.14 6.89
N LEU A 223 -2.83 -48.09 7.32
CA LEU A 223 -1.79 -49.05 6.91
C LEU A 223 -1.53 -50.12 7.96
N GLY A 224 -1.98 -49.90 9.20
CA GLY A 224 -1.85 -50.86 10.28
C GLY A 224 -1.61 -50.22 11.64
N SER A 225 -1.57 -51.08 12.66
CA SER A 225 -1.20 -50.73 14.04
C SER A 225 -0.04 -51.60 14.50
N PHE A 226 1.01 -50.98 15.01
CA PHE A 226 2.30 -51.60 15.30
C PHE A 226 2.67 -51.38 16.77
N GLN A 227 3.62 -52.17 17.26
CA GLN A 227 4.12 -52.06 18.63
C GLN A 227 5.15 -50.94 18.78
N THR A 228 5.96 -50.71 17.74
CA THR A 228 6.99 -49.66 17.76
C THR A 228 6.71 -48.60 16.68
N PRO A 229 7.18 -47.36 16.89
CA PRO A 229 7.01 -46.30 15.91
C PRO A 229 7.80 -46.57 14.62
N GLU A 230 8.95 -47.24 14.70
CA GLU A 230 9.81 -47.55 13.54
C GLU A 230 9.13 -48.55 12.59
N GLN A 231 8.47 -49.58 13.14
CA GLN A 231 7.70 -50.53 12.34
C GLN A 231 6.55 -49.84 11.60
N ALA A 232 5.86 -48.93 12.29
CA ALA A 232 4.80 -48.14 11.70
C ALA A 232 5.35 -47.22 10.59
N ALA A 233 6.50 -46.58 10.84
CA ALA A 233 7.17 -45.69 9.88
C ALA A 233 7.65 -46.41 8.63
N ARG A 234 8.21 -47.63 8.74
CA ARG A 234 8.58 -48.45 7.57
C ARG A 234 7.35 -48.89 6.77
N ALA A 235 6.25 -49.23 7.43
CA ALA A 235 4.99 -49.52 6.75
C ALA A 235 4.42 -48.29 6.02
N TYR A 236 4.57 -47.11 6.60
CA TYR A 236 4.25 -45.84 5.92
C TYR A 236 5.13 -45.61 4.70
N ASP A 237 6.45 -45.76 4.83
CA ASP A 237 7.40 -45.51 3.74
C ASP A 237 7.17 -46.45 2.57
N LYS A 238 6.92 -47.73 2.83
CA LYS A 238 6.56 -48.70 1.79
C LYS A 238 5.34 -48.24 1.00
N ALA A 239 4.26 -47.87 1.69
CA ALA A 239 3.03 -47.42 1.04
C ALA A 239 3.19 -46.07 0.33
N ALA A 240 4.01 -45.17 0.87
CA ALA A 240 4.30 -43.87 0.27
C ALA A 240 5.17 -44.00 -0.98
N PHE A 241 6.17 -44.88 -0.95
CA PHE A 241 7.02 -45.21 -2.08
C PHE A 241 6.24 -45.91 -3.20
N GLU A 242 5.36 -46.86 -2.86
CA GLU A 242 4.44 -47.48 -3.83
C GLU A 242 3.51 -46.44 -4.51
N ALA A 243 3.10 -45.40 -3.77
CA ALA A 243 2.19 -44.38 -4.29
C ALA A 243 2.89 -43.28 -5.11
N TRP A 244 4.09 -42.84 -4.71
CA TRP A 244 4.74 -41.63 -5.22
C TRP A 244 6.24 -41.77 -5.49
N GLY A 245 6.85 -42.93 -5.26
CA GLY A 245 8.29 -43.14 -5.34
C GLY A 245 9.07 -42.16 -4.44
N PHE A 246 10.18 -41.64 -4.96
CA PHE A 246 11.00 -40.63 -4.28
C PHE A 246 10.41 -39.21 -4.30
N ASP A 247 9.25 -38.97 -4.92
CA ASP A 247 8.59 -37.65 -4.93
C ASP A 247 7.82 -37.35 -3.63
N CYS A 248 8.20 -38.01 -2.54
CA CYS A 248 7.62 -37.81 -1.22
C CYS A 248 8.67 -37.88 -0.12
N HIS A 249 8.30 -37.46 1.08
CA HIS A 249 9.17 -37.62 2.23
C HIS A 249 9.00 -39.02 2.83
N LEU A 250 10.07 -39.80 2.78
CA LEU A 250 10.21 -41.09 3.46
C LEU A 250 10.95 -40.90 4.79
N ASN A 251 10.59 -41.67 5.80
CA ASN A 251 11.24 -41.69 7.11
C ASN A 251 12.61 -42.35 7.05
N PHE A 252 12.74 -43.44 6.28
CA PHE A 252 13.96 -44.22 6.05
C PHE A 252 14.22 -44.35 4.54
N PRO A 253 14.73 -43.30 3.87
CA PRO A 253 15.02 -43.34 2.43
C PRO A 253 16.04 -44.41 2.05
N GLU A 254 16.95 -44.73 2.97
CA GLU A 254 18.03 -45.72 2.83
C GLU A 254 17.50 -47.12 2.50
N ASP A 255 16.33 -47.49 3.05
CA ASP A 255 15.70 -48.80 2.82
C ASP A 255 15.29 -49.02 1.34
N PHE A 256 15.20 -47.94 0.55
CA PHE A 256 14.69 -47.95 -0.83
C PHE A 256 15.76 -47.58 -1.85
N ALA A 257 16.94 -47.14 -1.40
CA ALA A 257 18.08 -46.91 -2.28
C ALA A 257 18.71 -48.28 -2.62
N ARG A 258 18.63 -48.71 -3.88
CA ARG A 258 19.42 -49.85 -4.35
C ARG A 258 20.90 -49.46 -4.39
N GLU A 259 21.74 -50.39 -3.94
CA GLU A 259 23.17 -50.47 -4.27
C GLU A 259 23.32 -50.54 -5.80
N ASP A 260 23.54 -49.41 -6.46
CA ASP A 260 24.16 -49.36 -7.79
C ASP A 260 25.67 -49.12 -7.63
N ALA A 261 26.34 -49.98 -6.84
CA ALA A 261 27.79 -50.00 -6.71
C ALA A 261 28.30 -51.38 -6.23
N ALA A 262 28.23 -52.38 -7.10
CA ALA A 262 29.18 -53.49 -7.18
C ALA A 262 29.03 -54.22 -8.53
#